data_AF-A0A9P7VZQ8-F1
#
_entry.id   AF-A0A9P7VZQ8-F1
#
_cell.length_a   1.000
_cell.length_b   1.000
_cell.length_c   1.000
_cell.angle_alpha   90.00
_cell.angle_beta   90.00
_cell.angle_gamma   90.00
#
_symmetry.space_group_name_H-M   'P 1'
#
loop_
_entity.id
_entity.type
_entity.pdbx_description
1 polymer ?
#
loop_
_entity_poly.entity_id
_entity_poly.type
_entity_poly.pdbx_seq_one_letter_code
_entity_poly.pdbx_strand_id
1 'polypeptide(L)'
;MSWPIVVVTGANGGVGFSICQRFLFQLSDVDQPLPSSSREGDLFPYPCEGLTLIMACRSFHRADMARRELYASLDSHMSKTNTGYGGHAKRFRENLKIEIHTVDLADISSVFAFADEVSETYPYISHFIFNAGVASYDHIDWCKVVQQFLVDPMGMMTTPQYNVHLVGESTKDGLGLVWQSNLFGHYVLFRSLRHLLSAPTYKWDTRVIWMSSIEASPDLYASDDWQLIKHTISYNAVKYQIDVLGTYLDRIALETPDSEKRIRHIVVHPGIASTPFSNKLVNFWTNVLKVVLMYIARWCGSRNHVIDPFNAAVSTIYVCLVPLSILASSQVYKDGVYCPVRFASETNRLGRPEVGVHKVRWWPEHQREAELLVDRCSNLYEEFKSR
;
A
#
# COMPACT_ATOMS: atom_id res chain seq x y z
N MET A 1 9.45 1.88 26.88
CA MET A 1 9.91 2.18 25.51
C MET A 1 8.73 2.04 24.57
N SER A 2 8.54 3.00 23.68
CA SER A 2 7.43 3.06 22.72
C SER A 2 7.86 2.43 21.39
N TRP A 3 7.43 1.20 21.13
CA TRP A 3 7.68 0.49 19.86
C TRP A 3 6.83 1.03 18.71
N PRO A 4 7.23 0.94 17.44
CA PRO A 4 6.33 1.24 16.33
C PRO A 4 4.99 0.49 16.47
N ILE A 5 3.88 1.20 16.23
CA ILE A 5 2.53 0.63 16.13
C ILE A 5 2.11 0.80 14.67
N VAL A 6 2.03 -0.32 13.94
CA VAL A 6 1.84 -0.32 12.49
C VAL A 6 0.55 -1.01 12.13
N VAL A 7 -0.33 -0.30 11.43
CA VAL A 7 -1.61 -0.83 10.94
C VAL A 7 -1.47 -1.20 9.47
N VAL A 8 -1.81 -2.44 9.12
CA VAL A 8 -1.79 -2.94 7.74
C VAL A 8 -3.18 -3.41 7.33
N THR A 9 -3.78 -2.78 6.33
CA THR A 9 -5.09 -3.19 5.83
C THR A 9 -4.96 -4.37 4.85
N GLY A 10 -5.85 -5.35 4.98
CA GLY A 10 -5.88 -6.53 4.11
C GLY A 10 -4.66 -7.44 4.28
N ALA A 11 -4.20 -7.60 5.52
CA ALA A 11 -2.98 -8.34 5.87
C ALA A 11 -3.13 -9.87 5.96
N ASN A 12 -4.34 -10.41 5.73
CA ASN A 12 -4.62 -11.84 5.89
C ASN A 12 -4.27 -12.72 4.66
N GLY A 13 -3.56 -12.19 3.68
CA GLY A 13 -3.10 -12.93 2.49
C GLY A 13 -2.46 -12.04 1.43
N GLY A 14 -1.93 -12.66 0.38
CA GLY A 14 -1.35 -11.96 -0.78
C GLY A 14 -0.24 -10.97 -0.38
N VAL A 15 -0.21 -9.81 -1.03
CA VAL A 15 0.80 -8.76 -0.77
C VAL A 15 0.73 -8.25 0.66
N GLY A 16 -0.46 -8.10 1.25
CA GLY A 16 -0.63 -7.60 2.61
C GLY A 16 0.04 -8.49 3.67
N PHE A 17 -0.14 -9.81 3.54
CA PHE A 17 0.56 -10.78 4.39
C PHE A 17 2.08 -10.69 4.21
N SER A 18 2.54 -10.61 2.95
CA SER A 18 3.96 -10.51 2.63
C SER A 18 4.60 -9.21 3.11
N ILE A 19 3.85 -8.10 3.16
CA ILE A 19 4.28 -6.85 3.81
C ILE A 19 4.57 -7.13 5.28
N CYS A 20 3.62 -7.72 6.00
CA CYS A 20 3.83 -8.09 7.40
C CYS A 20 5.04 -9.00 7.57
N GLN A 21 5.12 -10.09 6.79
CA GLN A 21 6.21 -11.07 6.87
C GLN A 21 7.58 -10.44 6.62
N ARG A 22 7.73 -9.68 5.52
CA ARG A 22 8.99 -9.02 5.16
C ARG A 22 9.41 -7.99 6.21
N PHE A 23 8.45 -7.26 6.78
CA PHE A 23 8.73 -6.28 7.82
C PHE A 23 9.28 -6.95 9.08
N LEU A 24 8.67 -8.07 9.51
CA LEU A 24 9.17 -8.83 10.66
C LEU A 24 10.59 -9.32 10.44
N PHE A 25 10.92 -9.83 9.25
CA PHE A 25 12.26 -10.33 8.95
C PHE A 25 13.30 -9.20 8.97
N GLN A 26 12.98 -8.05 8.36
CA GLN A 26 13.90 -6.91 8.32
C GLN A 26 14.11 -6.24 9.68
N LEU A 27 13.11 -6.29 10.57
CA LEU A 27 13.27 -5.78 11.93
C LEU A 27 13.96 -6.78 12.86
N SER A 28 13.88 -8.08 12.59
CA SER A 28 14.60 -9.09 13.38
C SER A 28 16.08 -9.21 13.00
N ASP A 29 16.43 -8.89 11.76
CA ASP A 29 17.80 -8.94 11.25
C ASP A 29 18.57 -7.66 11.64
N VAL A 30 19.83 -7.80 12.07
CA VAL A 30 20.66 -6.70 12.65
C VAL A 30 21.47 -5.94 11.58
N ASP A 31 21.22 -6.16 10.30
CA ASP A 31 22.34 -6.09 9.36
C ASP A 31 22.51 -4.82 8.53
N GLN A 32 21.76 -3.74 8.73
CA GLN A 32 22.03 -2.51 7.96
C GLN A 32 21.91 -1.22 8.78
N PRO A 33 23.01 -0.47 8.98
CA PRO A 33 22.89 0.90 9.46
C PRO A 33 22.02 1.68 8.47
N LEU A 34 20.90 2.22 8.96
CA LEU A 34 20.10 3.14 8.17
C LEU A 34 20.93 4.41 7.89
N PRO A 35 20.78 5.05 6.72
CA PRO A 35 21.50 6.29 6.45
C PRO A 35 21.10 7.37 7.46
N SER A 36 22.00 8.33 7.69
CA SER A 36 21.72 9.44 8.61
C SER A 36 20.74 10.44 8.00
N SER A 37 20.02 11.17 8.86
CA SER A 37 19.19 12.31 8.48
C SER A 37 19.56 13.53 9.32
N SER A 38 19.46 14.72 8.74
CA SER A 38 19.66 15.98 9.45
C SER A 38 18.50 16.31 10.42
N ARG A 39 17.30 15.80 10.15
CA ARG A 39 16.12 15.95 11.02
C ARG A 39 15.85 14.65 11.76
N GLU A 40 15.88 14.69 13.10
CA GLU A 40 15.64 13.52 13.94
C GLU A 40 14.25 12.91 13.70
N GLY A 41 13.24 13.75 13.49
CA GLY A 41 11.87 13.33 13.17
C GLY A 41 11.78 12.48 11.88
N ASP A 42 12.74 12.58 10.95
CA ASP A 42 12.71 11.81 9.71
C ASP A 42 13.18 10.36 9.89
N LEU A 43 13.77 10.03 11.04
CA LEU A 43 14.35 8.71 11.31
C LEU A 43 13.25 7.67 11.64
N PHE A 44 13.62 6.40 11.53
CA PHE A 44 12.86 5.29 12.09
C PHE A 44 13.65 4.69 13.28
N PRO A 45 13.00 4.27 14.37
CA PRO A 45 13.68 3.62 15.50
C PRO A 45 14.34 2.31 15.07
N TYR A 46 15.63 2.36 14.76
CA TYR A 46 16.44 1.23 14.34
C TYR A 46 17.80 1.22 15.07
N PRO A 47 18.30 0.08 15.59
CA PRO A 47 17.63 -1.22 15.63
C PRO A 47 16.34 -1.18 16.48
N CYS A 48 15.32 -1.89 16.01
CA CYS A 48 13.99 -1.85 16.62
C CYS A 48 13.82 -3.06 17.54
N GLU A 49 13.71 -2.84 18.86
CA GLU A 49 13.68 -3.95 19.82
C GLU A 49 12.26 -4.51 20.05
N GLY A 50 11.24 -4.05 19.32
CA GLY A 50 9.86 -4.55 19.39
C GLY A 50 8.92 -3.91 18.36
N LEU A 51 7.75 -4.50 18.15
CA LEU A 51 6.74 -4.02 17.20
C LEU A 51 5.33 -4.39 17.71
N THR A 52 4.37 -3.49 17.57
CA THR A 52 2.95 -3.85 17.56
C THR A 52 2.42 -3.75 16.14
N LEU A 53 2.09 -4.89 15.54
CA LEU A 53 1.56 -5.01 14.19
C LEU A 53 0.05 -5.26 14.28
N ILE A 54 -0.75 -4.31 13.81
CA ILE A 54 -2.21 -4.41 13.74
C ILE A 54 -2.61 -4.88 12.35
N MET A 55 -3.14 -6.10 12.27
CA MET A 55 -3.71 -6.68 11.06
C MET A 55 -5.18 -6.26 10.93
N ALA A 56 -5.42 -5.19 10.14
CA ALA A 56 -6.76 -4.66 9.90
C ALA A 56 -7.45 -5.41 8.75
N CYS A 57 -8.32 -6.37 9.08
CA CYS A 57 -8.88 -7.32 8.11
C CYS A 57 -10.38 -7.52 8.27
N ARG A 58 -11.10 -7.78 7.17
CA ARG A 58 -12.55 -8.07 7.19
C ARG A 58 -12.95 -9.34 7.94
N SER A 59 -12.03 -10.31 8.02
CA SER A 59 -12.31 -11.64 8.54
C SER A 59 -11.31 -12.00 9.62
N PHE A 60 -11.76 -11.97 10.88
CA PHE A 60 -10.95 -12.35 12.02
C PHE A 60 -10.35 -13.75 11.85
N HIS A 61 -11.16 -14.74 11.45
CA HIS A 61 -10.69 -16.12 11.29
C HIS A 61 -9.52 -16.24 10.30
N ARG A 62 -9.61 -15.59 9.12
CA ARG A 62 -8.51 -15.60 8.14
C ARG A 62 -7.29 -14.84 8.64
N ALA A 63 -7.50 -13.73 9.34
CA ALA A 63 -6.41 -12.95 9.94
C ALA A 63 -5.70 -13.72 11.06
N ASP A 64 -6.42 -14.51 11.87
CA ASP A 64 -5.83 -15.32 12.94
C ASP A 64 -4.98 -16.46 12.40
N MET A 65 -5.42 -17.11 11.32
CA MET A 65 -4.60 -18.11 10.61
C MET A 65 -3.31 -17.48 10.07
N ALA A 66 -3.43 -16.33 9.40
CA ALA A 66 -2.28 -15.57 8.89
C ALA A 66 -1.35 -15.10 10.04
N ARG A 67 -1.88 -14.65 11.17
CA ARG A 67 -1.10 -14.27 12.34
C ARG A 67 -0.23 -15.42 12.87
N ARG A 68 -0.80 -16.63 12.99
CA ARG A 68 -0.05 -17.82 13.42
C ARG A 68 1.06 -18.14 12.43
N GLU A 69 0.78 -18.02 11.13
CA GLU A 69 1.77 -18.22 10.08
C GLU A 69 2.89 -17.18 10.10
N LEU A 70 2.59 -15.91 10.43
CA LEU A 70 3.60 -14.86 10.60
C LEU A 70 4.55 -15.18 11.76
N TYR A 71 4.01 -15.58 12.92
CA TYR A 71 4.84 -16.01 14.05
C TYR A 71 5.72 -17.22 13.68
N ALA A 72 5.14 -18.27 13.08
CA ALA A 72 5.88 -19.45 12.68
C ALA A 72 6.95 -19.14 11.61
N SER A 73 6.65 -18.25 10.66
CA SER A 73 7.59 -17.81 9.63
C SER A 73 8.76 -17.04 10.22
N LEU A 74 8.51 -16.14 11.18
CA LEU A 74 9.55 -15.40 11.87
C LEU A 74 10.47 -16.33 12.68
N ASP A 75 9.87 -17.26 13.43
CA ASP A 75 10.64 -18.24 14.21
C ASP A 75 11.49 -19.13 13.28
N SER A 76 10.96 -19.53 12.12
CA SER A 76 11.72 -20.25 11.10
C SER A 76 12.86 -19.41 10.51
N HIS A 77 12.61 -18.14 10.18
CA HIS A 77 13.62 -17.22 9.64
C HIS A 77 14.79 -17.06 10.62
N MET A 78 14.48 -16.74 11.88
CA MET A 78 15.47 -16.55 12.96
C MET A 78 16.32 -17.80 13.21
N SER A 79 15.77 -19.01 13.03
CA SER A 79 16.55 -20.25 13.16
C SER A 79 17.52 -20.50 12.01
N LYS A 80 17.20 -20.02 10.80
CA LYS A 80 18.00 -20.24 9.58
C LYS A 80 19.14 -19.25 9.42
N THR A 81 18.95 -17.99 9.82
CA THR A 81 19.96 -16.93 9.63
C THR A 81 21.19 -17.09 10.53
N ASN A 82 21.22 -18.10 11.42
CA ASN A 82 22.35 -18.47 12.27
C ASN A 82 22.99 -17.29 13.03
N THR A 83 22.25 -16.19 13.19
CA THR A 83 22.50 -15.12 14.15
C THR A 83 22.12 -15.66 15.52
N GLY A 84 22.82 -16.71 15.97
CA GLY A 84 22.38 -17.62 17.03
C GLY A 84 21.85 -16.86 18.23
N TYR A 85 20.52 -16.77 18.38
CA TYR A 85 19.84 -15.91 19.34
C TYR A 85 20.67 -14.67 19.72
N GLY A 86 21.12 -13.91 18.70
CA GLY A 86 21.68 -12.59 18.96
C GLY A 86 20.67 -11.87 19.84
N GLY A 87 21.15 -11.21 20.92
CA GLY A 87 20.26 -10.66 21.94
C GLY A 87 19.13 -9.82 21.34
N HIS A 88 19.37 -9.17 20.20
CA HIS A 88 18.39 -8.38 19.46
C HIS A 88 17.19 -9.19 18.93
N ALA A 89 17.40 -10.18 18.05
CA ALA A 89 16.30 -10.91 17.42
C ALA A 89 15.40 -11.60 18.46
N LYS A 90 16.01 -12.09 19.56
CA LYS A 90 15.29 -12.63 20.71
C LYS A 90 14.40 -11.58 21.37
N ARG A 91 14.97 -10.42 21.72
CA ARG A 91 14.23 -9.33 22.37
C ARG A 91 13.14 -8.77 21.45
N PHE A 92 13.41 -8.61 20.16
CA PHE A 92 12.41 -8.24 19.16
C PHE A 92 11.23 -9.21 19.18
N ARG A 93 11.51 -10.52 19.14
CA ARG A 93 10.48 -11.57 19.17
C ARG A 93 9.68 -11.60 20.47
N GLU A 94 10.30 -11.34 21.61
CA GLU A 94 9.66 -11.22 22.94
C GLU A 94 8.75 -9.98 23.02
N ASN A 95 9.13 -8.89 22.34
CA ASN A 95 8.38 -7.63 22.32
C ASN A 95 7.43 -7.51 21.11
N LEU A 96 7.30 -8.54 20.27
CA LEU A 96 6.44 -8.54 19.10
C LEU A 96 4.99 -8.90 19.47
N LYS A 97 4.07 -7.98 19.21
CA LYS A 97 2.63 -8.20 19.27
C LYS A 97 2.03 -8.14 17.88
N ILE A 98 1.29 -9.19 17.49
CA ILE A 98 0.48 -9.18 16.27
C ILE A 98 -0.98 -9.21 16.70
N GLU A 99 -1.63 -8.06 16.58
CA GLU A 99 -3.02 -7.83 16.98
C GLU A 99 -3.92 -7.84 15.75
N ILE A 100 -5.18 -8.22 15.92
CA ILE A 100 -6.16 -8.28 14.83
C ILE A 100 -7.33 -7.40 15.22
N HIS A 101 -7.65 -6.46 14.33
CA HIS A 101 -8.80 -5.57 14.45
C HIS A 101 -9.62 -5.69 13.18
N THR A 102 -10.94 -5.83 13.30
CA THR A 102 -11.80 -6.06 12.15
C THR A 102 -12.24 -4.76 11.50
N VAL A 103 -12.09 -4.66 10.19
CA VAL A 103 -12.58 -3.51 9.41
C VAL A 103 -13.02 -3.93 8.02
N ASP A 104 -14.18 -3.46 7.59
CA ASP A 104 -14.62 -3.48 6.20
C ASP A 104 -14.57 -2.07 5.61
N LEU A 105 -13.64 -1.85 4.67
CA LEU A 105 -13.47 -0.55 4.01
C LEU A 105 -14.65 -0.19 3.10
N ALA A 106 -15.51 -1.15 2.77
CA ALA A 106 -16.75 -0.93 2.02
C ALA A 106 -17.96 -0.60 2.92
N ASP A 107 -17.72 -0.34 4.22
CA ASP A 107 -18.73 0.03 5.21
C ASP A 107 -18.17 1.13 6.13
N ILE A 108 -18.64 2.36 5.99
CA ILE A 108 -18.11 3.51 6.74
C ILE A 108 -18.36 3.37 8.26
N SER A 109 -19.48 2.78 8.67
CA SER A 109 -19.73 2.51 10.09
C SER A 109 -18.72 1.50 10.65
N SER A 110 -18.34 0.47 9.88
CA SER A 110 -17.25 -0.43 10.26
C SER A 110 -15.91 0.29 10.38
N VAL A 111 -15.64 1.27 9.52
CA VAL A 111 -14.41 2.07 9.56
C VAL A 111 -14.35 2.95 10.81
N PHE A 112 -15.46 3.59 11.19
CA PHE A 112 -15.53 4.38 12.44
C PHE A 112 -15.40 3.50 13.69
N ALA A 113 -16.09 2.36 13.75
CA ALA A 113 -15.97 1.43 14.87
C ALA A 113 -14.53 0.94 15.07
N PHE A 114 -13.83 0.62 13.98
CA PHE A 114 -12.40 0.30 14.03
C PHE A 114 -11.56 1.47 14.56
N ALA A 115 -11.87 2.70 14.13
CA ALA A 115 -11.13 3.87 14.59
C ALA A 115 -11.33 4.12 16.10
N ASP A 116 -12.55 4.01 16.60
CA ASP A 116 -12.85 4.16 18.02
C ASP A 116 -12.10 3.10 18.84
N GLU A 117 -12.18 1.82 18.45
CA GLU A 117 -11.47 0.72 19.12
C GLU A 117 -9.95 0.94 19.16
N VAL A 118 -9.35 1.36 18.04
CA VAL A 118 -7.91 1.62 17.95
C VAL A 118 -7.50 2.84 18.77
N SER A 119 -8.32 3.89 18.79
CA SER A 119 -8.10 5.09 19.61
C SER A 119 -8.16 4.82 21.11
N GLU A 120 -9.05 3.94 21.55
CA GLU A 120 -9.14 3.54 22.96
C GLU A 120 -7.99 2.60 23.37
N THR A 121 -7.50 1.79 22.43
CA THR A 121 -6.53 0.73 22.73
C THR A 121 -5.07 1.19 22.65
N TYR A 122 -4.74 2.08 21.71
CA TYR A 122 -3.36 2.40 21.37
C TYR A 122 -3.03 3.89 21.55
N PRO A 123 -1.85 4.23 22.13
CA PRO A 123 -1.50 5.62 22.41
C PRO A 123 -1.05 6.43 21.19
N TYR A 124 -0.68 5.77 20.10
CA TYR A 124 -0.23 6.39 18.85
C TYR A 124 -0.23 5.37 17.71
N ILE A 125 -0.05 5.85 16.48
CA ILE A 125 0.23 5.01 15.31
C ILE A 125 1.50 5.57 14.66
N SER A 126 2.46 4.71 14.33
CA SER A 126 3.65 5.13 13.58
C SER A 126 3.45 5.02 12.08
N HIS A 127 2.73 3.98 11.63
CA HIS A 127 2.52 3.70 10.21
C HIS A 127 1.10 3.23 9.93
N PHE A 128 0.50 3.78 8.88
CA PHE A 128 -0.58 3.14 8.13
C PHE A 128 -0.05 2.58 6.82
N ILE A 129 -0.38 1.33 6.53
CA ILE A 129 -0.14 0.70 5.23
C ILE A 129 -1.50 0.36 4.63
N PHE A 130 -1.97 1.23 3.75
CA PHE A 130 -3.23 1.09 3.02
C PHE A 130 -3.05 0.19 1.81
N ASN A 131 -3.02 -1.12 2.08
CA ASN A 131 -2.80 -2.19 1.09
C ASN A 131 -4.11 -2.82 0.58
N ALA A 132 -5.15 -2.89 1.41
CA ALA A 132 -6.40 -3.51 1.03
C ALA A 132 -6.98 -2.88 -0.24
N GLY A 133 -7.56 -3.71 -1.09
CA GLY A 133 -8.14 -3.24 -2.33
C GLY A 133 -8.96 -4.32 -3.00
N VAL A 134 -9.89 -3.88 -3.83
CA VAL A 134 -10.72 -4.75 -4.66
C VAL A 134 -10.68 -4.25 -6.09
N ALA A 135 -10.63 -5.17 -7.04
CA ALA A 135 -11.06 -4.90 -8.40
C ALA A 135 -12.38 -5.64 -8.60
N SER A 136 -13.26 -5.04 -9.39
CA SER A 136 -14.47 -5.71 -9.83
C SER A 136 -14.38 -6.00 -11.32
N TYR A 137 -14.30 -7.28 -11.63
CA TYR A 137 -14.15 -7.79 -12.97
C TYR A 137 -15.34 -8.69 -13.32
N ASP A 138 -15.85 -8.54 -14.52
CA ASP A 138 -16.91 -9.35 -15.09
C ASP A 138 -16.33 -10.58 -15.80
N HIS A 139 -15.54 -10.35 -16.86
CA HIS A 139 -14.92 -11.41 -17.65
C HIS A 139 -13.64 -10.94 -18.37
N ILE A 140 -12.98 -11.86 -19.06
CA ILE A 140 -11.85 -11.60 -19.97
C ILE A 140 -12.39 -11.48 -21.40
N ASP A 141 -12.09 -10.37 -22.07
CA ASP A 141 -12.31 -10.20 -23.50
C ASP A 141 -11.19 -10.89 -24.28
N TRP A 142 -11.45 -12.13 -24.72
CA TRP A 142 -10.48 -12.95 -25.44
C TRP A 142 -10.08 -12.39 -26.81
N CYS A 143 -10.95 -11.59 -27.46
CA CYS A 143 -10.59 -10.92 -28.70
C CYS A 143 -9.53 -9.85 -28.43
N LYS A 144 -9.69 -9.08 -27.34
CA LYS A 144 -8.67 -8.12 -26.89
C LYS A 144 -7.40 -8.79 -26.40
N VAL A 145 -7.45 -9.99 -25.80
CA VAL A 145 -6.24 -10.76 -25.47
C VAL A 145 -5.42 -11.01 -26.73
N VAL A 146 -6.04 -11.55 -27.79
CA VAL A 146 -5.34 -11.83 -29.05
C VAL A 146 -4.84 -10.54 -29.69
N GLN A 147 -5.67 -9.50 -29.74
CA GLN A 147 -5.29 -8.21 -30.31
C GLN A 147 -4.10 -7.59 -29.57
N GLN A 148 -4.15 -7.52 -28.25
CA GLN A 148 -3.09 -6.93 -27.45
C GLN A 148 -1.81 -7.76 -27.52
N PHE A 149 -1.91 -9.10 -27.54
CA PHE A 149 -0.75 -9.97 -27.73
C PHE A 149 0.00 -9.71 -29.04
N LEU A 150 -0.73 -9.47 -30.14
CA LEU A 150 -0.14 -9.21 -31.45
C LEU A 150 0.51 -7.82 -31.57
N VAL A 151 -0.02 -6.83 -30.85
CA VAL A 151 0.42 -5.43 -30.96
C VAL A 151 1.47 -5.08 -29.89
N ASP A 152 1.24 -5.50 -28.66
CA ASP A 152 2.07 -5.18 -27.50
C ASP A 152 2.03 -6.33 -26.46
N PRO A 153 2.78 -7.42 -26.70
CA PRO A 153 2.77 -8.58 -25.81
C PRO A 153 3.31 -8.26 -24.41
N MET A 154 4.22 -7.28 -24.28
CA MET A 154 4.73 -6.88 -22.96
C MET A 154 3.70 -6.03 -22.21
N GLY A 155 3.05 -5.08 -22.89
CA GLY A 155 1.95 -4.30 -22.32
C GLY A 155 0.77 -5.18 -21.95
N MET A 156 0.46 -6.23 -22.72
CA MET A 156 -0.56 -7.23 -22.36
C MET A 156 -0.29 -7.85 -20.98
N MET A 157 0.96 -8.20 -20.69
CA MET A 157 1.35 -8.79 -19.41
C MET A 157 1.48 -7.76 -18.27
N THR A 158 1.73 -6.50 -18.62
CA THR A 158 2.04 -5.45 -17.64
C THR A 158 0.83 -4.61 -17.24
N THR A 159 0.01 -4.25 -18.23
CA THR A 159 -1.19 -3.42 -18.12
C THR A 159 -2.28 -4.01 -19.03
N PRO A 160 -2.90 -5.13 -18.61
CA PRO A 160 -3.87 -5.86 -19.44
C PRO A 160 -5.11 -5.00 -19.74
N GLN A 161 -5.42 -4.82 -21.03
CA GLN A 161 -6.59 -4.04 -21.48
C GLN A 161 -7.81 -4.93 -21.78
N TYR A 162 -7.67 -6.23 -21.58
CA TYR A 162 -8.69 -7.24 -21.87
C TYR A 162 -9.57 -7.59 -20.67
N ASN A 163 -9.28 -7.08 -19.47
CA ASN A 163 -10.13 -7.30 -18.30
C ASN A 163 -11.35 -6.38 -18.39
N VAL A 164 -12.55 -6.97 -18.46
CA VAL A 164 -13.80 -6.22 -18.46
C VAL A 164 -14.25 -6.02 -17.02
N HIS A 165 -14.61 -4.80 -16.65
CA HIS A 165 -15.06 -4.46 -15.30
C HIS A 165 -16.58 -4.47 -15.19
N LEU A 166 -17.08 -4.79 -14.00
CA LEU A 166 -18.47 -4.50 -13.65
C LEU A 166 -18.64 -2.99 -13.46
N VAL A 167 -19.79 -2.46 -13.89
CA VAL A 167 -20.13 -1.03 -13.86
C VAL A 167 -21.40 -0.84 -13.03
N GLY A 168 -21.48 0.25 -12.27
CA GLY A 168 -22.65 0.62 -11.47
C GLY A 168 -22.67 0.02 -10.06
N GLU A 169 -21.63 -0.70 -9.65
CA GLU A 169 -21.59 -1.31 -8.32
C GLU A 169 -21.38 -0.28 -7.22
N SER A 170 -22.24 -0.35 -6.20
CA SER A 170 -22.20 0.52 -5.03
C SER A 170 -22.15 -0.30 -3.74
N THR A 171 -21.57 0.29 -2.69
CA THR A 171 -21.60 -0.24 -1.33
C THR A 171 -22.94 0.00 -0.65
N LYS A 172 -23.08 -0.49 0.59
CA LYS A 172 -24.23 -0.17 1.44
C LYS A 172 -24.31 1.30 1.81
N ASP A 173 -23.19 2.01 1.75
CA ASP A 173 -23.10 3.46 1.98
C ASP A 173 -23.58 4.29 0.77
N GLY A 174 -23.93 3.63 -0.34
CA GLY A 174 -24.36 4.29 -1.57
C GLY A 174 -23.21 4.89 -2.39
N LEU A 175 -21.96 4.51 -2.11
CA LEU A 175 -20.77 4.98 -2.80
C LEU A 175 -20.26 3.91 -3.77
N GLY A 176 -19.50 4.28 -4.80
CA GLY A 176 -18.92 3.31 -5.74
C GLY A 176 -18.06 2.25 -5.03
N LEU A 177 -18.34 0.96 -5.29
CA LEU A 177 -17.74 -0.17 -4.55
C LEU A 177 -16.21 -0.17 -4.62
N VAL A 178 -15.67 -0.09 -5.83
CA VAL A 178 -14.22 -0.12 -6.08
C VAL A 178 -13.57 1.14 -5.52
N TRP A 179 -14.22 2.30 -5.70
CA TRP A 179 -13.73 3.57 -5.20
C TRP A 179 -13.64 3.61 -3.67
N GLN A 180 -14.73 3.27 -2.99
CA GLN A 180 -14.78 3.29 -1.53
C GLN A 180 -13.77 2.32 -0.93
N SER A 181 -13.75 1.07 -1.43
CA SER A 181 -12.90 0.01 -0.87
C SER A 181 -11.40 0.27 -1.02
N ASN A 182 -10.98 1.00 -2.06
CA ASN A 182 -9.56 1.25 -2.34
C ASN A 182 -9.09 2.63 -1.82
N LEU A 183 -9.94 3.66 -1.90
CA LEU A 183 -9.56 5.04 -1.58
C LEU A 183 -10.32 5.59 -0.38
N PHE A 184 -11.66 5.70 -0.45
CA PHE A 184 -12.40 6.48 0.54
C PHE A 184 -12.38 5.85 1.93
N GLY A 185 -12.56 4.54 2.07
CA GLY A 185 -12.47 3.86 3.37
C GLY A 185 -11.09 4.06 4.04
N HIS A 186 -10.02 4.06 3.25
CA HIS A 186 -8.67 4.40 3.74
C HIS A 186 -8.52 5.88 4.11
N TYR A 187 -9.12 6.78 3.32
CA TYR A 187 -9.15 8.21 3.63
C TYR A 187 -9.87 8.48 4.96
N VAL A 188 -11.02 7.84 5.19
CA VAL A 188 -11.77 7.93 6.45
C VAL A 188 -10.94 7.38 7.61
N LEU A 189 -10.27 6.23 7.46
CA LEU A 189 -9.35 5.70 8.48
C LEU A 189 -8.26 6.71 8.85
N PHE A 190 -7.58 7.27 7.84
CA PHE A 190 -6.54 8.29 8.05
C PHE A 190 -7.10 9.51 8.80
N ARG A 191 -8.26 10.02 8.38
CA ARG A 191 -8.89 11.19 8.99
C ARG A 191 -9.29 10.95 10.43
N SER A 192 -9.95 9.83 10.73
CA SER A 192 -10.41 9.48 12.08
C SER A 192 -9.25 9.25 13.05
N LEU A 193 -8.15 8.63 12.58
CA LEU A 193 -6.99 8.30 13.42
C LEU A 193 -5.83 9.29 13.30
N ARG A 194 -6.07 10.46 12.69
CA ARG A 194 -5.06 11.52 12.53
C ARG A 194 -4.43 11.94 13.86
N HIS A 195 -5.23 12.00 14.93
CA HIS A 195 -4.76 12.37 16.26
C HIS A 195 -3.71 11.39 16.81
N LEU A 196 -3.83 10.08 16.53
CA LEU A 196 -2.84 9.08 16.92
C LEU A 196 -1.55 9.18 16.09
N LEU A 197 -1.65 9.55 14.81
CA LEU A 197 -0.50 9.82 13.95
C LEU A 197 0.26 11.08 14.41
N SER A 198 -0.43 12.08 14.93
CA SER A 198 0.17 13.30 15.48
C SER A 198 0.58 13.19 16.96
N ALA A 199 0.33 12.05 17.62
CA ALA A 199 0.54 11.92 19.07
C ALA A 199 2.03 12.10 19.48
N PRO A 200 2.35 12.99 20.44
CA PRO A 200 3.73 13.32 20.81
C PRO A 200 4.49 12.16 21.47
N THR A 201 3.77 11.14 21.97
CA THR A 201 4.33 9.90 22.53
C THR A 201 5.17 9.12 21.52
N TYR A 202 4.95 9.32 20.22
CA TYR A 202 5.82 8.85 19.16
C TYR A 202 6.55 10.04 18.54
N LYS A 203 7.84 10.18 18.87
CA LYS A 203 8.62 11.39 18.54
C LYS A 203 8.98 11.56 17.06
N TRP A 204 8.94 10.49 16.27
CA TRP A 204 9.28 10.52 14.85
C TRP A 204 8.06 10.88 14.00
N ASP A 205 8.29 11.45 12.82
CA ASP A 205 7.26 11.63 11.81
C ASP A 205 6.61 10.28 11.49
N THR A 206 5.31 10.32 11.24
CA THR A 206 4.53 9.12 10.92
C THR A 206 4.35 8.97 9.43
N ARG A 207 4.03 7.75 8.99
CA ARG A 207 3.94 7.41 7.57
C ARG A 207 2.56 6.85 7.23
N VAL A 208 1.93 7.38 6.19
CA VAL A 208 0.73 6.83 5.57
C VAL A 208 1.11 6.36 4.18
N ILE A 209 1.22 5.05 4.01
CA ILE A 209 1.66 4.41 2.77
C ILE A 209 0.42 3.97 1.98
N TRP A 210 0.30 4.50 0.76
CA TRP A 210 -0.82 4.27 -0.15
C TRP A 210 -0.45 3.26 -1.23
N MET A 211 -1.15 2.12 -1.27
CA MET A 211 -0.91 1.07 -2.27
C MET A 211 -1.66 1.35 -3.58
N SER A 212 -0.92 1.90 -4.53
CA SER A 212 -1.34 2.09 -5.92
C SER A 212 -1.08 0.83 -6.77
N SER A 213 -1.05 0.99 -8.09
CA SER A 213 -0.80 -0.05 -9.07
C SER A 213 0.06 0.49 -10.22
N ILE A 214 0.78 -0.41 -10.88
CA ILE A 214 1.39 -0.12 -12.18
C ILE A 214 0.34 0.30 -13.21
N GLU A 215 -0.89 -0.22 -13.06
CA GLU A 215 -2.04 0.03 -13.94
C GLU A 215 -2.74 1.38 -13.67
N ALA A 216 -2.31 2.14 -12.66
CA ALA A 216 -2.89 3.45 -12.33
C ALA A 216 -2.73 4.43 -13.49
N SER A 217 -3.80 4.69 -14.25
CA SER A 217 -3.72 5.44 -15.51
C SER A 217 -4.27 6.87 -15.39
N PRO A 218 -3.50 7.90 -15.79
CA PRO A 218 -3.97 9.28 -15.85
C PRO A 218 -5.10 9.48 -16.87
N ASP A 219 -5.07 8.73 -17.98
CA ASP A 219 -6.04 8.84 -19.08
C ASP A 219 -7.46 8.41 -18.66
N LEU A 220 -7.59 7.77 -17.49
CA LEU A 220 -8.83 7.27 -16.93
C LEU A 220 -9.33 8.11 -15.75
N TYR A 221 -8.72 9.28 -15.50
CA TYR A 221 -9.20 10.16 -14.46
C TYR A 221 -10.54 10.80 -14.89
N ALA A 222 -11.63 10.42 -14.21
CA ALA A 222 -12.96 10.99 -14.40
C ALA A 222 -13.28 11.98 -13.27
N SER A 223 -13.24 13.28 -13.57
CA SER A 223 -13.53 14.34 -12.59
C SER A 223 -15.03 14.49 -12.30
N ASP A 224 -15.88 14.10 -13.24
CA ASP A 224 -17.34 14.12 -13.17
C ASP A 224 -17.91 12.87 -12.48
N ASP A 225 -17.31 11.69 -12.70
CA ASP A 225 -17.61 10.44 -11.99
C ASP A 225 -16.48 10.07 -11.00
N TRP A 226 -16.17 10.98 -10.08
CA TRP A 226 -15.04 10.81 -9.16
C TRP A 226 -15.21 9.65 -8.17
N GLN A 227 -16.44 9.17 -7.93
CA GLN A 227 -16.71 7.95 -7.17
C GLN A 227 -16.68 6.68 -8.03
N LEU A 228 -16.45 6.82 -9.33
CA LEU A 228 -16.24 5.74 -10.30
C LEU A 228 -17.38 4.72 -10.34
N ILE A 229 -18.62 5.21 -10.21
CA ILE A 229 -19.82 4.37 -10.24
C ILE A 229 -20.14 3.99 -11.68
N LYS A 230 -20.05 4.93 -12.62
CA LYS A 230 -20.36 4.74 -14.04
C LYS A 230 -19.13 4.43 -14.88
N HIS A 231 -17.94 4.54 -14.30
CA HIS A 231 -16.67 4.35 -14.96
C HIS A 231 -16.42 2.88 -15.36
N THR A 232 -16.01 2.66 -16.61
CA THR A 232 -15.83 1.32 -17.20
C THR A 232 -14.52 0.62 -16.83
N ILE A 233 -13.56 1.35 -16.27
CA ILE A 233 -12.26 0.83 -15.82
C ILE A 233 -11.95 1.39 -14.42
N SER A 234 -12.84 1.13 -13.47
CA SER A 234 -12.85 1.75 -12.13
C SER A 234 -11.60 1.45 -11.30
N TYR A 235 -11.00 0.26 -11.43
CA TYR A 235 -9.79 -0.10 -10.68
C TYR A 235 -8.58 0.77 -11.08
N ASN A 236 -8.33 0.90 -12.38
CA ASN A 236 -7.18 1.66 -12.88
C ASN A 236 -7.34 3.16 -12.56
N ALA A 237 -8.57 3.67 -12.67
CA ALA A 237 -8.92 5.04 -12.32
C ALA A 237 -8.73 5.31 -10.82
N VAL A 238 -9.23 4.45 -9.92
CA VAL A 238 -9.06 4.68 -8.47
C VAL A 238 -7.59 4.55 -8.04
N LYS A 239 -6.81 3.67 -8.67
CA LYS A 239 -5.36 3.58 -8.39
C LYS A 239 -4.64 4.85 -8.81
N TYR A 240 -5.08 5.52 -9.88
CA TYR A 240 -4.55 6.83 -10.22
C TYR A 240 -5.04 7.95 -9.29
N GLN A 241 -6.29 7.90 -8.84
CA GLN A 241 -6.78 8.79 -7.76
C GLN A 241 -5.95 8.65 -6.47
N ILE A 242 -5.51 7.43 -6.13
CA ILE A 242 -4.57 7.18 -5.02
C ILE A 242 -3.22 7.86 -5.28
N ASP A 243 -2.67 7.78 -6.50
CA ASP A 243 -1.41 8.43 -6.85
C ASP A 243 -1.49 9.95 -6.59
N VAL A 244 -2.54 10.62 -7.10
CA VAL A 244 -2.66 12.07 -6.99
C VAL A 244 -3.06 12.51 -5.57
N LEU A 245 -3.95 11.78 -4.89
CA LEU A 245 -4.38 12.11 -3.52
C LEU A 245 -3.24 11.93 -2.51
N GLY A 246 -2.54 10.80 -2.55
CA GLY A 246 -1.40 10.55 -1.64
C GLY A 246 -0.30 11.59 -1.83
N THR A 247 -0.03 11.96 -3.08
CA THR A 247 0.92 13.02 -3.42
C THR A 247 0.51 14.39 -2.90
N TYR A 248 -0.76 14.78 -3.10
CA TYR A 248 -1.24 16.08 -2.65
C TYR A 248 -1.20 16.21 -1.12
N LEU A 249 -1.59 15.14 -0.41
CA LEU A 249 -1.50 15.09 1.06
C LEU A 249 -0.05 15.18 1.56
N ASP A 250 0.91 14.54 0.87
CA ASP A 250 2.33 14.66 1.24
C ASP A 250 2.85 16.08 1.03
N ARG A 251 2.44 16.73 -0.07
CA ARG A 251 2.78 18.12 -0.35
C ARG A 251 2.28 19.03 0.76
N ILE A 252 1.02 18.89 1.18
CA ILE A 252 0.48 19.64 2.34
C ILE A 252 1.34 19.40 3.59
N ALA A 253 1.68 18.14 3.87
CA ALA A 253 2.50 17.79 5.04
C ALA A 253 3.92 18.37 5.00
N LEU A 254 4.48 18.57 3.80
CA LEU A 254 5.80 19.18 3.58
C LEU A 254 5.77 20.71 3.62
N GLU A 255 4.69 21.32 3.12
CA GLU A 255 4.56 22.78 3.02
C GLU A 255 4.00 23.43 4.29
N THR A 256 3.39 22.65 5.20
CA THR A 256 2.90 23.16 6.48
C THR A 256 4.07 23.67 7.35
N PRO A 257 4.19 24.98 7.61
CA PRO A 257 5.25 25.55 8.43
C PRO A 257 5.14 25.06 9.89
N ASP A 258 6.27 24.97 10.60
CA ASP A 258 6.35 24.73 12.05
C ASP A 258 5.74 23.41 12.58
N SER A 259 5.50 22.43 11.71
CA SER A 259 5.12 21.09 12.15
C SER A 259 6.32 20.38 12.78
N GLU A 260 6.43 20.40 14.12
CA GLU A 260 7.41 19.59 14.87
C GLU A 260 7.33 18.11 14.48
N LYS A 261 6.13 17.60 14.19
CA LYS A 261 5.85 16.22 13.77
C LYS A 261 4.94 16.17 12.53
N ARG A 262 5.45 15.64 11.42
CA ARG A 262 4.71 15.50 10.16
C ARG A 262 4.04 14.12 10.05
N ILE A 263 2.95 14.10 9.28
CA ILE A 263 2.34 12.87 8.77
C ILE A 263 2.69 12.80 7.28
N ARG A 264 3.67 11.99 6.91
CA ARG A 264 4.13 11.86 5.52
C ARG A 264 3.25 10.88 4.76
N HIS A 265 2.86 11.23 3.55
CA HIS A 265 2.04 10.37 2.68
C HIS A 265 2.92 9.86 1.54
N ILE A 266 3.01 8.55 1.35
CA ILE A 266 3.95 7.95 0.41
C ILE A 266 3.19 6.96 -0.48
N VAL A 267 3.32 7.11 -1.79
CA VAL A 267 2.68 6.24 -2.76
C VAL A 267 3.65 5.12 -3.16
N VAL A 268 3.15 3.88 -3.15
CA VAL A 268 3.90 2.70 -3.57
C VAL A 268 3.08 1.86 -4.55
N HIS A 269 3.72 1.00 -5.34
CA HIS A 269 3.02 -0.07 -6.04
C HIS A 269 3.80 -1.40 -5.95
N PRO A 270 3.09 -2.55 -5.88
CA PRO A 270 3.71 -3.82 -5.53
C PRO A 270 4.32 -4.55 -6.73
N GLY A 271 4.44 -3.89 -7.88
CA GLY A 271 4.68 -4.56 -9.16
C GLY A 271 3.55 -5.55 -9.48
N ILE A 272 3.89 -6.63 -10.17
CA ILE A 272 2.95 -7.66 -10.62
C ILE A 272 3.33 -8.98 -9.93
N ALA A 273 2.52 -9.35 -8.95
CA ALA A 273 2.68 -10.56 -8.16
C ALA A 273 1.54 -11.55 -8.44
N SER A 274 1.84 -12.84 -8.36
CA SER A 274 0.83 -13.88 -8.46
C SER A 274 0.12 -14.01 -7.11
N THR A 275 -1.08 -13.46 -7.02
CA THR A 275 -1.91 -13.50 -5.81
C THR A 275 -3.32 -14.01 -6.12
N PRO A 276 -4.10 -14.40 -5.09
CA PRO A 276 -5.49 -14.76 -5.27
C PRO A 276 -6.39 -13.65 -5.84
N PHE A 277 -5.90 -12.42 -5.93
CA PHE A 277 -6.62 -11.27 -6.50
C PHE A 277 -7.21 -11.55 -7.89
N SER A 278 -6.46 -12.28 -8.73
CA SER A 278 -6.90 -12.64 -10.09
C SER A 278 -7.69 -13.96 -10.19
N ASN A 279 -7.85 -14.72 -9.10
CA ASN A 279 -8.38 -16.11 -9.16
C ASN A 279 -9.81 -16.21 -9.69
N LYS A 280 -10.60 -15.13 -9.62
CA LYS A 280 -11.96 -15.12 -10.18
C LYS A 280 -11.98 -15.07 -11.71
N LEU A 281 -10.89 -14.61 -12.35
CA LEU A 281 -10.81 -14.45 -13.79
C LEU A 281 -10.15 -15.63 -14.51
N VAL A 282 -9.40 -16.47 -13.79
CA VAL A 282 -8.59 -17.53 -14.38
C VAL A 282 -8.91 -18.88 -13.75
N ASN A 283 -9.04 -19.90 -14.60
CA ASN A 283 -9.05 -21.30 -14.18
C ASN A 283 -7.62 -21.78 -13.87
N PHE A 284 -7.48 -23.03 -13.40
CA PHE A 284 -6.18 -23.60 -13.06
C PHE A 284 -5.13 -23.48 -14.20
N TRP A 285 -5.50 -23.87 -15.42
CA TRP A 285 -4.59 -23.88 -16.57
C TRP A 285 -4.18 -22.47 -17.01
N THR A 286 -5.14 -21.55 -17.09
CA THR A 286 -4.87 -20.15 -17.42
C THR A 286 -4.07 -19.45 -16.34
N ASN A 287 -4.23 -19.83 -15.07
CA ASN A 287 -3.38 -19.33 -13.98
C ASN A 287 -1.94 -19.83 -14.10
N VAL A 288 -1.72 -21.11 -14.43
CA VAL A 288 -0.37 -21.65 -14.70
C VAL A 288 0.26 -20.92 -15.88
N LEU A 289 -0.46 -20.77 -16.98
CA LEU A 289 0.02 -20.05 -18.16
C LEU A 289 0.36 -18.59 -17.83
N LYS A 290 -0.50 -17.89 -17.09
CA LYS A 290 -0.24 -16.52 -16.61
C LYS A 290 1.10 -16.44 -15.87
N VAL A 291 1.35 -17.34 -14.92
CA VAL A 291 2.61 -17.36 -14.16
C VAL A 291 3.80 -17.60 -15.09
N VAL A 292 3.71 -18.56 -16.03
CA VAL A 292 4.77 -18.81 -17.02
C VAL A 292 5.05 -17.55 -17.85
N LEU A 293 4.01 -16.88 -18.35
CA LEU A 293 4.14 -15.64 -19.11
C LEU A 293 4.77 -14.50 -18.28
N MET A 294 4.47 -14.42 -16.98
CA MET A 294 5.14 -13.46 -16.09
C MET A 294 6.65 -13.75 -16.00
N TYR A 295 7.07 -15.03 -15.94
CA TYR A 295 8.49 -15.39 -15.93
C TYR A 295 9.17 -15.00 -17.25
N ILE A 296 8.51 -15.26 -18.38
CA ILE A 296 8.99 -14.85 -19.70
C ILE A 296 9.14 -13.32 -19.76
N ALA A 297 8.12 -12.57 -19.34
CA ALA A 297 8.16 -11.11 -19.31
C ALA A 297 9.34 -10.58 -18.48
N ARG A 298 9.59 -11.18 -17.31
CA ARG A 298 10.76 -10.85 -16.47
C ARG A 298 12.09 -11.14 -17.17
N TRP A 299 12.24 -12.30 -17.81
CA TRP A 299 13.47 -12.64 -18.54
C TRP A 299 13.70 -11.72 -19.75
N CYS A 300 12.63 -11.30 -20.40
CA CYS A 300 12.64 -10.28 -21.47
C CYS A 300 12.92 -8.86 -20.96
N GLY A 301 13.20 -8.66 -19.67
CA GLY A 301 13.66 -7.40 -19.11
C GLY A 301 12.63 -6.59 -18.35
N SER A 302 11.39 -7.08 -18.19
CA SER A 302 10.44 -6.40 -17.33
C SER A 302 10.86 -6.49 -15.87
N ARG A 303 11.09 -5.33 -15.24
CA ARG A 303 11.40 -5.25 -13.80
C ARG A 303 10.16 -5.38 -12.92
N ASN A 304 8.99 -5.06 -13.44
CA ASN A 304 7.73 -5.02 -12.67
C ASN A 304 7.16 -6.42 -12.35
N HIS A 305 7.61 -7.47 -13.04
CA HIS A 305 7.11 -8.83 -12.89
C HIS A 305 7.78 -9.54 -11.70
N VAL A 306 7.45 -9.08 -10.49
CA VAL A 306 8.05 -9.59 -9.25
C VAL A 306 7.64 -11.04 -8.95
N ILE A 307 6.43 -11.43 -9.37
CA ILE A 307 5.81 -12.76 -9.26
C ILE A 307 5.56 -13.22 -7.82
N ASP A 308 6.57 -13.21 -6.97
CA ASP A 308 6.48 -13.59 -5.58
C ASP A 308 5.86 -12.44 -4.75
N PRO A 309 4.75 -12.66 -4.02
CA PRO A 309 4.18 -11.68 -3.09
C PRO A 309 5.19 -11.14 -2.07
N PHE A 310 6.18 -11.94 -1.63
CA PHE A 310 7.25 -11.50 -0.74
C PHE A 310 8.14 -10.42 -1.37
N ASN A 311 8.42 -10.53 -2.67
CA ASN A 311 9.12 -9.48 -3.41
C ASN A 311 8.24 -8.26 -3.66
N ALA A 312 6.93 -8.46 -3.83
CA ALA A 312 5.95 -7.39 -3.99
C ALA A 312 5.89 -6.42 -2.80
N ALA A 313 6.31 -6.87 -1.61
CA ALA A 313 6.39 -6.05 -0.40
C ALA A 313 7.63 -5.12 -0.33
N VAL A 314 8.63 -5.28 -1.20
CA VAL A 314 9.94 -4.62 -1.02
C VAL A 314 9.87 -3.10 -0.98
N SER A 315 9.10 -2.47 -1.88
CA SER A 315 8.96 -1.00 -1.90
C SER A 315 8.26 -0.47 -0.65
N THR A 316 7.22 -1.18 -0.21
CA THR A 316 6.46 -0.81 1.00
C THR A 316 7.36 -0.84 2.23
N ILE A 317 8.14 -1.92 2.42
CA ILE A 317 8.98 -1.99 3.62
C ILE A 317 10.18 -1.04 3.52
N TYR A 318 10.71 -0.83 2.32
CA TYR A 318 11.73 0.20 2.09
C TYR A 318 11.25 1.56 2.59
N VAL A 319 10.07 2.03 2.17
CA VAL A 319 9.56 3.35 2.61
C VAL A 319 9.15 3.38 4.09
N CYS A 320 8.84 2.23 4.70
CA CYS A 320 8.62 2.12 6.15
C CYS A 320 9.90 2.22 6.98
N LEU A 321 11.07 1.93 6.41
CA LEU A 321 12.32 1.87 7.17
C LEU A 321 13.24 3.05 6.92
N VAL A 322 13.39 3.48 5.67
CA VAL A 322 14.39 4.50 5.34
C VAL A 322 14.02 5.88 5.89
N PRO A 323 15.00 6.69 6.29
CA PRO A 323 14.74 8.06 6.70
C PRO A 323 13.95 8.85 5.65
N LEU A 324 12.98 9.63 6.11
CA LEU A 324 12.08 10.41 5.25
C LEU A 324 12.80 11.47 4.40
N SER A 325 13.97 11.92 4.81
CA SER A 325 14.83 12.83 4.04
C SER A 325 15.35 12.19 2.74
N ILE A 326 15.57 10.88 2.73
CA ILE A 326 15.98 10.11 1.53
C ILE A 326 14.81 9.96 0.56
N LEU A 327 13.60 9.79 1.09
CA LEU A 327 12.40 9.76 0.26
C LEU A 327 12.13 11.15 -0.35
N ALA A 328 12.34 12.21 0.44
CA ALA A 328 12.19 13.58 -0.03
C ALA A 328 13.22 13.96 -1.11
N SER A 329 14.47 13.49 -1.01
CA SER A 329 15.49 13.71 -2.05
C SER A 329 15.18 12.98 -3.36
N SER A 330 14.29 12.00 -3.33
CA SER A 330 13.77 11.32 -4.53
C SER A 330 12.67 12.13 -5.23
N GLN A 331 12.12 13.17 -4.59
CA GLN A 331 11.19 14.10 -5.22
C GLN A 331 11.98 15.08 -6.09
N VAL A 332 11.73 15.03 -7.40
CA VAL A 332 12.55 15.76 -8.37
C VAL A 332 11.91 17.10 -8.65
N TYR A 333 12.61 18.20 -8.38
CA TYR A 333 12.32 19.46 -9.06
C TYR A 333 13.05 19.42 -10.40
N LYS A 334 12.30 19.28 -11.50
CA LYS A 334 12.86 19.39 -12.85
C LYS A 334 12.46 20.75 -13.40
N ASP A 335 13.44 21.58 -13.73
CA ASP A 335 13.21 22.93 -14.29
C ASP A 335 12.30 23.81 -13.40
N GLY A 336 12.41 23.65 -12.07
CA GLY A 336 11.56 24.36 -11.08
C GLY A 336 10.18 23.75 -10.87
N VAL A 337 9.81 22.69 -11.60
CA VAL A 337 8.51 22.00 -11.48
C VAL A 337 8.63 20.80 -10.55
N TYR A 338 7.80 20.77 -9.51
CA TYR A 338 7.68 19.64 -8.59
C TYR A 338 7.18 18.39 -9.33
N CYS A 339 8.02 17.35 -9.38
CA CYS A 339 7.72 16.05 -9.97
C CYS A 339 7.72 14.97 -8.87
N PRO A 340 6.56 14.65 -8.30
CA PRO A 340 6.43 13.63 -7.28
C PRO A 340 6.67 12.24 -7.84
N VAL A 341 7.01 11.33 -6.94
CA VAL A 341 7.37 9.95 -7.26
C VAL A 341 6.55 8.97 -6.45
N ARG A 342 6.39 7.77 -7.00
CA ARG A 342 5.90 6.57 -6.32
C ARG A 342 7.00 5.51 -6.33
N PHE A 343 7.07 4.71 -5.27
CA PHE A 343 8.07 3.65 -5.15
C PHE A 343 7.53 2.33 -5.67
N ALA A 344 8.33 1.62 -6.44
CA ALA A 344 7.96 0.41 -7.16
C ALA A 344 8.64 -0.81 -6.56
N SER A 345 7.88 -1.89 -6.31
CA SER A 345 8.51 -3.19 -6.11
C SER A 345 8.91 -3.74 -7.48
N GLU A 346 10.21 -3.89 -7.68
CA GLU A 346 10.82 -4.38 -8.91
C GLU A 346 11.65 -5.64 -8.63
N THR A 347 11.99 -6.36 -9.69
CA THR A 347 13.02 -7.39 -9.65
C THR A 347 13.95 -7.26 -10.84
N ASN A 348 15.19 -7.68 -10.69
CA ASN A 348 16.05 -7.91 -11.86
C ASN A 348 15.63 -9.21 -12.59
N ARG A 349 16.30 -9.52 -13.71
CA ARG A 349 15.99 -10.72 -14.52
C ARG A 349 16.10 -12.04 -13.76
N LEU A 350 16.88 -12.08 -12.67
CA LEU A 350 17.05 -13.25 -11.81
C LEU A 350 16.03 -13.31 -10.66
N GLY A 351 15.10 -12.36 -10.59
CA GLY A 351 14.09 -12.30 -9.53
C GLY A 351 14.60 -11.72 -8.21
N ARG A 352 15.78 -11.08 -8.18
CA ARG A 352 16.24 -10.38 -6.96
C ARG A 352 15.45 -9.09 -6.78
N PRO A 353 14.86 -8.84 -5.59
CA PRO A 353 14.01 -7.68 -5.36
C PRO A 353 14.81 -6.37 -5.32
N GLU A 354 14.24 -5.34 -5.92
CA GLU A 354 14.80 -3.99 -6.04
C GLU A 354 13.68 -2.96 -5.81
N VAL A 355 14.05 -1.75 -5.40
CA VAL A 355 13.09 -0.63 -5.27
C VAL A 355 13.28 0.29 -6.46
N GLY A 356 12.25 0.41 -7.29
CA GLY A 356 12.19 1.40 -8.36
C GLY A 356 11.61 2.72 -7.86
N VAL A 357 11.92 3.81 -8.58
CA VAL A 357 11.36 5.14 -8.34
C VAL A 357 10.72 5.61 -9.65
N HIS A 358 9.40 5.72 -9.67
CA HIS A 358 8.63 6.09 -10.86
C HIS A 358 7.99 7.45 -10.62
N LYS A 359 7.91 8.28 -11.66
CA LYS A 359 7.16 9.55 -11.56
C LYS A 359 5.67 9.27 -11.43
N VAL A 360 4.99 10.08 -10.62
CA VAL A 360 3.53 10.17 -10.69
C VAL A 360 3.19 10.78 -12.05
N ARG A 361 2.49 10.00 -12.87
CA ARG A 361 2.17 10.37 -14.25
C ARG A 361 1.25 11.59 -14.24
N TRP A 362 1.52 12.57 -15.11
CA TRP A 362 0.65 13.73 -15.37
C TRP A 362 0.33 14.55 -14.10
N TRP A 363 1.26 14.59 -13.15
CA TRP A 363 1.07 15.35 -11.93
C TRP A 363 0.89 16.86 -12.16
N PRO A 364 1.72 17.56 -12.98
CA PRO A 364 1.54 18.99 -13.23
C PRO A 364 0.14 19.34 -13.76
N GLU A 365 -0.42 18.48 -14.59
CA GLU A 365 -1.74 18.64 -15.20
C GLU A 365 -2.88 18.36 -14.23
N HIS A 366 -2.69 17.44 -13.28
CA HIS A 366 -3.73 16.97 -12.35
C HIS A 366 -3.63 17.51 -10.91
N GLN A 367 -2.84 18.58 -10.67
CA GLN A 367 -2.72 19.14 -9.31
C GLN A 367 -4.05 19.64 -8.77
N ARG A 368 -4.83 20.33 -9.62
CA ARG A 368 -6.12 20.90 -9.23
C ARG A 368 -7.14 19.80 -8.96
N GLU A 369 -7.12 18.76 -9.76
CA GLU A 369 -7.94 17.56 -9.62
C GLU A 369 -7.63 16.81 -8.33
N ALA A 370 -6.35 16.77 -7.92
CA ALA A 370 -5.94 16.19 -6.64
C ALA A 370 -6.49 16.97 -5.45
N GLU A 371 -6.43 18.31 -5.50
CA GLU A 371 -7.01 19.21 -4.50
C GLU A 371 -8.53 19.03 -4.39
N LEU A 372 -9.23 19.11 -5.53
CA LEU A 372 -10.67 18.86 -5.62
C LEU A 372 -11.08 17.49 -5.07
N LEU A 373 -10.29 16.45 -5.34
CA LEU A 373 -10.54 15.11 -4.82
C LEU A 373 -10.40 15.06 -3.30
N VAL A 374 -9.37 15.71 -2.72
CA VAL A 374 -9.19 15.78 -1.27
C VAL A 374 -10.31 16.59 -0.61
N ASP A 375 -10.76 17.69 -1.22
CA ASP A 375 -11.90 18.46 -0.72
C ASP A 375 -13.19 17.65 -0.73
N ARG A 376 -13.47 16.94 -1.83
CA ARG A 376 -14.63 16.04 -1.94
C ARG A 376 -14.59 14.93 -0.90
N CYS A 377 -13.44 14.30 -0.70
CA CYS A 377 -13.25 13.30 0.35
C CYS A 377 -13.42 13.91 1.76
N SER A 378 -12.93 15.13 2.00
CA SER A 378 -13.06 15.83 3.28
C SER A 378 -14.54 16.12 3.59
N ASN A 379 -15.27 16.70 2.63
CA ASN A 379 -16.68 17.03 2.79
C ASN A 379 -17.51 15.77 3.02
N LEU A 380 -17.28 14.72 2.23
CA LEU A 380 -17.99 13.46 2.39
C LEU A 380 -17.68 12.79 3.73
N TYR A 381 -16.44 12.88 4.22
CA TYR A 381 -16.07 12.42 5.56
C TYR A 381 -16.87 13.13 6.65
N GLU A 382 -16.97 14.46 6.61
CA GLU A 382 -17.73 15.23 7.61
C GLU A 382 -19.25 14.92 7.52
N GLU A 383 -19.79 14.70 6.32
CA GLU A 383 -21.17 14.23 6.14
C GLU A 383 -21.42 12.89 6.84
N PHE A 384 -20.56 11.89 6.63
CA PHE A 384 -20.70 10.59 7.29
C PHE A 384 -20.49 10.67 8.79
N LYS A 385 -19.57 11.50 9.27
CA LYS A 385 -19.32 11.71 10.70
C LYS A 385 -20.50 12.37 11.43
N SER A 386 -21.30 13.15 10.70
CA SER A 386 -22.47 13.85 11.26
C SER A 386 -23.75 13.00 11.35
N ARG A 387 -23.76 11.81 10.74
CA ARG A 387 -24.87 10.85 10.79
C ARG A 387 -24.73 9.97 12.03
#